data_AF-A0A0S2FG94-F1
#
_entry.id   AF-A0A0S2FG94-F1
#
_cell.length_a   1.000
_cell.length_b   1.000
_cell.length_c   1.000
_cell.angle_alpha   90.00
_cell.angle_beta   90.00
_cell.angle_gamma   90.00
#
_symmetry.space_group_name_H-M   'P 1'
#
loop_
_entity.id
_entity.type
_entity.pdbx_description
1 polymer ?
#
loop_
_entity_poly.entity_id
_entity_poly.type
_entity_poly.pdbx_seq_one_letter_code
_entity_poly.pdbx_strand_id
1 'polypeptide(L)'
;MNRNGIPSDNEPRFEDERVAREWRLQERALQEERAGLPMSAGDPRLAQYRLLSRALRAPVMEPIPYGFAAQVARRAESTANAGDRLERLLQGGLLGLLLVIGVGMMMATSANWLPALQAPLQALPQGSVSWGLVVAACCALTWGWDGALRGLGLDGAAQGRAA
;
A
#
# COMPACT_ATOMS: atom_id res chain seq x y z
N MET A 1 -24.72 -24.72 -12.46
CA MET A 1 -24.91 -23.74 -11.39
C MET A 1 -23.64 -22.92 -11.25
N ASN A 2 -23.79 -21.60 -11.33
CA ASN A 2 -22.77 -20.58 -11.38
C ASN A 2 -22.06 -20.45 -10.01
N ARG A 3 -20.77 -20.78 -9.93
CA ARG A 3 -19.96 -20.56 -8.73
C ARG A 3 -19.30 -19.19 -8.89
N ASN A 4 -19.83 -18.21 -8.16
CA ASN A 4 -19.40 -16.83 -8.12
C ASN A 4 -17.87 -16.72 -8.18
N GLY A 5 -17.37 -16.17 -9.30
CA GLY A 5 -15.98 -15.78 -9.46
C GLY A 5 -15.70 -14.60 -8.55
N ILE A 6 -15.25 -14.87 -7.33
CA ILE A 6 -14.43 -13.92 -6.60
C ILE A 6 -13.11 -13.87 -7.39
N PRO A 7 -12.72 -12.71 -7.98
CA PRO A 7 -11.39 -12.58 -8.53
C PRO A 7 -10.44 -12.88 -7.38
N SER A 8 -9.63 -13.93 -7.51
CA SER A 8 -8.49 -14.07 -6.60
C SER A 8 -7.66 -12.81 -6.77
N ASP A 9 -7.41 -12.06 -5.70
CA ASP A 9 -6.66 -10.80 -5.67
C ASP A 9 -5.22 -10.90 -6.23
N ASN A 10 -4.83 -12.05 -6.77
CA ASN A 10 -3.52 -12.36 -7.34
C ASN A 10 -3.51 -12.53 -8.87
N GLU A 11 -4.65 -12.38 -9.58
CA GLU A 11 -4.59 -12.32 -11.04
C GLU A 11 -4.16 -10.91 -11.48
N PRO A 12 -3.11 -10.78 -12.31
CA PRO A 12 -2.69 -9.48 -12.81
C PRO A 12 -3.84 -8.82 -13.58
N ARG A 13 -4.28 -7.66 -13.08
CA ARG A 13 -5.36 -6.88 -13.71
C ARG A 13 -4.78 -6.08 -14.85
N PHE A 14 -5.15 -6.45 -16.08
CA PHE A 14 -4.79 -5.70 -17.28
C PHE A 14 -5.94 -4.78 -17.69
N GLU A 15 -5.62 -3.52 -17.99
CA GLU A 15 -6.59 -2.56 -18.51
C GLU A 15 -6.96 -2.84 -19.98
N ASP A 16 -6.04 -3.45 -20.74
CA ASP A 16 -6.23 -3.83 -22.14
C ASP A 16 -6.42 -5.35 -22.28
N GLU A 17 -7.55 -5.75 -22.86
CA GLU A 17 -7.85 -7.16 -23.16
C GLU A 17 -6.83 -7.81 -24.10
N ARG A 18 -6.20 -7.05 -25.00
CA ARG A 18 -5.16 -7.57 -25.90
C ARG A 18 -3.96 -8.02 -25.09
N VAL A 19 -3.52 -7.20 -24.14
CA VAL A 19 -2.43 -7.52 -23.21
C VAL A 19 -2.81 -8.73 -22.35
N ALA A 20 -4.04 -8.78 -21.85
CA ALA A 20 -4.54 -9.93 -21.08
C ALA A 20 -4.53 -11.23 -21.90
N ARG A 21 -4.81 -11.17 -23.22
CA ARG A 21 -4.76 -12.34 -24.10
C ARG A 21 -3.31 -12.77 -24.36
N GLU A 22 -2.41 -11.83 -24.61
CA GLU A 22 -1.00 -12.13 -24.82
C GLU A 22 -0.34 -12.71 -23.57
N TRP A 23 -0.63 -12.15 -22.40
CA TRP A 23 -0.17 -12.68 -21.12
C TRP A 23 -0.64 -14.12 -20.90
N ARG A 24 -1.92 -14.42 -21.14
CA ARG A 24 -2.46 -15.78 -21.03
C ARG A 24 -1.76 -16.77 -21.97
N LEU A 25 -1.42 -16.37 -23.19
CA LEU A 25 -0.67 -17.22 -24.13
C LEU A 25 0.74 -17.51 -23.63
N GLN A 26 1.43 -16.51 -23.08
CA GLN A 26 2.77 -16.67 -22.52
C GLN A 26 2.77 -17.58 -21.27
N GLU A 27 1.81 -17.38 -20.38
CA GLU A 27 1.66 -18.17 -19.16
C GLU A 27 1.34 -19.64 -19.51
N ARG A 28 0.45 -19.86 -20.48
CA ARG A 28 0.16 -21.19 -21.00
C ARG A 28 1.40 -21.84 -21.62
N ALA A 29 2.15 -21.13 -22.45
CA ALA A 29 3.39 -21.66 -23.05
C ALA A 29 4.40 -22.08 -21.98
N LEU A 30 4.56 -21.29 -20.92
CA LEU A 30 5.45 -21.58 -19.80
C LEU A 30 5.01 -22.84 -19.03
N GLN A 31 3.71 -22.98 -18.76
CA GLN A 31 3.16 -24.15 -18.07
C GLN A 31 3.30 -25.42 -18.92
N GLU A 32 3.00 -25.36 -20.22
CA GLU A 32 3.13 -26.50 -21.12
C GLU A 32 4.58 -26.97 -21.27
N GLU A 33 5.53 -26.03 -21.33
CA GLU A 33 6.95 -26.37 -21.38
C GLU A 33 7.45 -26.95 -20.05
N ARG A 34 6.96 -26.47 -18.90
CA ARG A 34 7.23 -27.09 -17.59
C ARG A 34 6.67 -28.49 -17.46
N ALA A 35 5.50 -28.74 -18.04
CA ALA A 35 4.84 -30.04 -18.04
C ALA A 35 5.45 -31.03 -19.06
N GLY A 36 6.38 -30.59 -19.91
CA GLY A 36 7.01 -31.44 -20.92
C GLY A 36 6.07 -31.92 -22.02
N LEU A 37 4.98 -31.20 -22.28
CA LEU A 37 3.98 -31.58 -23.29
C LEU A 37 4.59 -31.53 -24.71
N PRO A 38 4.18 -32.40 -25.64
CA PRO A 38 4.65 -32.30 -27.03
C PRO A 38 4.27 -30.96 -27.66
N MET A 39 5.07 -30.50 -28.62
CA MET A 39 4.79 -29.25 -29.34
C MET A 39 3.58 -29.46 -30.27
N SER A 40 2.46 -28.77 -30.01
CA SER A 40 1.27 -28.90 -30.87
C SER A 40 1.40 -28.02 -32.11
N ALA A 41 1.10 -28.55 -33.30
CA ALA A 41 1.11 -27.80 -34.56
C ALA A 41 -0.08 -26.83 -34.72
N GLY A 42 -1.03 -26.83 -33.78
CA GLY A 42 -2.28 -26.07 -33.88
C GLY A 42 -2.16 -24.58 -33.55
N ASP A 43 -1.11 -24.15 -32.85
CA ASP A 43 -0.90 -22.73 -32.51
C ASP A 43 0.57 -22.31 -32.70
N PRO A 44 0.89 -21.62 -33.82
CA PRO A 44 2.27 -21.20 -34.10
C PRO A 44 2.78 -20.13 -33.14
N ARG A 45 1.90 -19.30 -32.54
CA ARG A 45 2.33 -18.29 -31.55
C ARG A 45 2.71 -18.95 -30.24
N LEU A 46 1.92 -19.93 -29.78
CA LEU A 46 2.24 -20.72 -28.60
C LEU A 46 3.58 -21.44 -28.76
N ALA A 47 3.81 -22.04 -29.94
CA ALA A 47 5.07 -22.68 -30.29
C ALA A 47 6.28 -21.70 -30.20
N GLN A 48 6.13 -20.46 -30.70
CA GLN A 48 7.18 -19.44 -30.58
C GLN A 48 7.50 -19.10 -29.11
N TYR A 49 6.47 -18.88 -28.28
CA TYR A 49 6.68 -18.59 -26.86
C TYR A 49 7.32 -19.77 -26.10
N ARG A 50 7.00 -21.01 -26.47
CA ARG A 50 7.65 -22.19 -25.90
C ARG A 50 9.13 -22.25 -26.26
N LEU A 51 9.51 -21.98 -27.51
CA LEU A 51 10.91 -21.88 -27.91
C LEU A 51 11.65 -20.78 -27.13
N LEU A 52 11.02 -19.62 -26.97
CA LEU A 52 11.59 -18.52 -26.18
C LEU A 52 11.79 -18.94 -24.71
N SER A 53 10.79 -19.58 -24.11
CA SER A 53 10.89 -20.05 -22.71
C SER A 53 12.01 -21.08 -22.51
N ARG A 54 12.24 -21.93 -23.51
CA ARG A 54 13.33 -22.90 -23.53
C ARG A 54 14.69 -22.21 -23.67
N ALA A 55 14.80 -21.23 -24.56
CA ALA A 55 16.02 -20.46 -24.74
C ALA A 55 16.40 -19.69 -23.46
N LEU A 56 15.41 -19.08 -22.78
CA LEU A 56 15.63 -18.38 -21.51
C LEU A 56 16.02 -19.32 -20.35
N ARG A 57 15.65 -20.60 -20.44
CA ARG A 57 16.03 -21.64 -19.46
C ARG A 57 17.36 -22.30 -19.76
N ALA A 58 17.95 -22.05 -20.92
CA ALA A 58 19.28 -22.58 -21.21
C ALA A 58 20.25 -22.11 -20.12
N PRO A 59 21.03 -23.01 -19.52
CA PRO A 59 21.96 -22.64 -18.46
C PRO A 59 22.90 -21.57 -18.99
N VAL A 60 22.99 -20.45 -18.26
CA VAL A 60 23.91 -19.37 -18.58
C VAL A 60 25.33 -19.95 -18.49
N MET A 61 26.04 -19.95 -19.62
CA MET A 61 27.39 -20.54 -19.72
C MET A 61 28.46 -19.71 -18.99
N GLU A 62 28.12 -18.49 -18.57
CA GLU A 62 29.01 -17.57 -17.90
C GLU A 62 28.69 -17.50 -16.39
N PRO A 63 29.71 -17.59 -15.51
CA PRO A 63 29.47 -17.57 -14.07
C PRO A 63 28.84 -16.24 -13.65
N ILE A 64 27.68 -16.32 -13.00
CA ILE A 64 27.00 -15.16 -12.42
C ILE A 64 27.93 -14.56 -11.35
N PRO A 65 28.20 -13.24 -11.38
CA PRO A 65 29.08 -12.62 -10.40
C PRO A 65 28.52 -12.76 -8.98
N TYR A 66 29.42 -12.93 -8.01
CA TYR A 66 29.05 -13.10 -6.61
C TYR A 66 28.19 -11.91 -6.13
N GLY A 67 27.07 -12.20 -5.48
CA GLY A 67 26.16 -11.19 -4.95
C GLY A 67 25.29 -10.46 -6.00
N PHE A 68 25.19 -10.96 -7.24
CA PHE A 68 24.27 -10.42 -8.25
C PHE A 68 22.82 -10.30 -7.72
N ALA A 69 22.30 -11.36 -7.09
CA ALA A 69 20.95 -11.35 -6.54
C ALA A 69 20.76 -10.25 -5.49
N ALA A 70 21.76 -10.02 -4.62
CA ALA A 70 21.72 -8.95 -3.63
C ALA A 70 21.79 -7.56 -4.27
N GLN A 71 22.54 -7.39 -5.36
CA GLN A 71 22.59 -6.13 -6.11
C GLN A 71 21.25 -5.83 -6.80
N VAL A 72 20.63 -6.83 -7.42
CA VAL A 72 19.31 -6.71 -8.05
C VAL A 72 18.24 -6.41 -7.01
N ALA A 73 18.25 -7.13 -5.88
CA ALA A 73 17.31 -6.92 -4.78
C ALA A 73 17.39 -5.47 -4.25
N ARG A 74 18.59 -4.99 -3.93
CA ARG A 74 18.80 -3.59 -3.48
C ARG A 74 18.32 -2.58 -4.51
N ARG A 75 18.52 -2.85 -5.80
CA ARG A 75 18.07 -1.94 -6.87
C ARG A 75 16.55 -1.92 -6.98
N ALA A 76 15.90 -3.08 -6.94
CA ALA A 76 14.44 -3.19 -6.96
C ALA A 76 13.79 -2.50 -5.75
N GLU A 77 14.34 -2.70 -4.54
CA GLU A 77 13.89 -2.03 -3.33
C GLU A 77 14.08 -0.51 -3.41
N SER A 78 15.19 -0.03 -3.99
CA SER A 78 15.44 1.41 -4.15
C SER A 78 14.40 2.08 -5.07
N THR A 79 13.96 1.37 -6.13
CA THR A 79 12.95 1.88 -7.06
C THR A 79 11.55 1.86 -6.47
N ALA A 80 11.20 0.83 -5.70
CA ALA A 80 9.92 0.75 -5.00
C ALA A 80 9.80 1.86 -3.93
N ASN A 81 10.85 2.06 -3.14
CA ASN A 81 10.84 3.04 -2.05
C ASN A 81 10.84 4.51 -2.51
N ALA A 82 11.29 4.80 -3.73
CA ALA A 82 11.37 6.18 -4.22
C ALA A 82 9.98 6.79 -4.50
N GLY A 83 9.06 6.01 -5.07
CA GLY A 83 7.67 6.45 -5.30
C GLY A 83 6.91 6.66 -3.99
N ASP A 84 7.01 5.70 -3.08
CA ASP A 84 6.32 5.73 -1.78
C ASP A 84 6.71 6.93 -0.90
N ARG A 85 7.96 7.38 -0.96
CA ARG A 85 8.42 8.51 -0.13
C ARG A 85 7.79 9.83 -0.56
N LEU A 86 7.71 10.07 -1.86
CA LEU A 86 7.10 11.30 -2.39
C LEU A 86 5.61 11.32 -2.09
N GLU A 87 4.91 10.20 -2.33
CA GLU A 87 3.49 10.06 -2.03
C GLU A 87 3.19 10.28 -0.54
N ARG A 88 3.98 9.68 0.37
CA ARG A 88 3.86 9.92 1.81
C ARG A 88 4.10 11.38 2.20
N LEU A 89 5.06 12.05 1.57
CA LEU A 89 5.32 13.48 1.81
C LEU A 89 4.14 14.35 1.37
N LEU A 90 3.60 14.10 0.16
CA LEU A 90 2.43 14.80 -0.35
C LEU A 90 1.19 14.57 0.52
N GLN A 91 0.94 13.32 0.91
CA GLN A 91 -0.18 12.96 1.78
C GLN A 91 -0.02 13.59 3.17
N GLY A 92 1.18 13.54 3.76
CA GLY A 92 1.48 14.19 5.04
C GLY A 92 1.32 15.70 4.98
N GLY A 93 1.80 16.34 3.90
CA GLY A 93 1.63 17.77 3.66
C GLY A 93 0.16 18.18 3.50
N LEU A 94 -0.63 17.40 2.75
CA LEU A 94 -2.06 17.61 2.57
C LEU A 94 -2.82 17.49 3.89
N LEU A 95 -2.54 16.45 4.68
CA LEU A 95 -3.14 16.26 6.00
C LEU A 95 -2.76 17.39 6.96
N GLY A 96 -1.49 17.80 6.98
CA GLY A 96 -1.02 18.93 7.78
C GLY A 96 -1.72 20.24 7.41
N LEU A 97 -1.82 20.53 6.11
CA LEU A 97 -2.54 21.70 5.60
C LEU A 97 -4.02 21.67 5.99
N LEU A 98 -4.69 20.53 5.81
CA LEU A 98 -6.10 20.34 6.19
C LEU A 98 -6.30 20.58 7.68
N LEU A 99 -5.38 20.09 8.53
CA LEU A 99 -5.43 20.28 9.97
C LEU A 99 -5.29 21.76 10.34
N VAL A 100 -4.32 22.48 9.74
CA VAL A 100 -4.14 23.92 9.97
C VAL A 100 -5.39 24.71 9.55
N ILE A 101 -5.94 24.43 8.37
CA ILE A 101 -7.17 25.08 7.90
C ILE A 101 -8.34 24.75 8.82
N GLY A 102 -8.51 23.47 9.20
CA GLY A 102 -9.58 23.02 10.06
C GLY A 102 -9.54 23.68 11.45
N VAL A 103 -8.37 23.73 12.08
CA VAL A 103 -8.17 24.41 13.37
C VAL A 103 -8.40 25.92 13.22
N GLY A 104 -7.88 26.53 12.17
CA GLY A 104 -8.09 27.97 11.90
C GLY A 104 -9.58 28.31 11.75
N MET A 105 -10.32 27.50 11.00
CA MET A 105 -11.75 27.68 10.76
C MET A 105 -12.59 27.39 12.02
N MET A 106 -12.18 26.39 12.82
CA MET A 106 -12.77 26.10 14.12
C MET A 106 -12.60 27.27 15.09
N MET A 107 -11.42 27.89 15.13
CA MET A 107 -11.18 29.10 15.94
C MET A 107 -11.94 30.32 15.42
N ALA A 108 -11.95 30.55 14.11
CA ALA A 108 -12.62 31.70 13.49
C ALA A 108 -14.14 31.68 13.72
N THR A 109 -14.75 30.50 13.77
CA THR A 109 -16.20 30.32 13.99
C THR A 109 -16.55 30.05 15.45
N SER A 110 -15.59 30.15 16.38
CA SER A 110 -15.77 29.82 17.80
C SER A 110 -16.96 30.54 18.43
N ALA A 111 -17.19 31.81 18.11
CA ALA A 111 -18.33 32.57 18.63
C ALA A 111 -19.69 31.91 18.34
N ASN A 112 -19.81 31.12 17.27
CA ASN A 112 -21.07 30.52 16.83
C ASN A 112 -21.36 29.17 17.50
N TRP A 113 -20.34 28.38 17.84
CA TRP A 113 -20.52 27.02 18.37
C TRP A 113 -20.06 26.86 19.83
N LEU A 114 -19.12 27.69 20.29
CA LEU A 114 -18.57 27.61 21.64
C LEU A 114 -19.64 27.84 22.73
N PRO A 115 -20.59 28.80 22.60
CA PRO A 115 -21.66 28.97 23.59
C PRO A 115 -22.58 27.74 23.68
N ALA A 116 -22.84 27.07 22.56
CA ALA A 116 -23.68 25.87 22.50
C ALA A 116 -23.02 24.66 23.18
N LEU A 117 -21.68 24.57 23.18
CA LEU A 117 -20.94 23.57 23.96
C LEU A 117 -20.84 23.93 25.44
N GLN A 118 -20.75 25.22 25.77
CA GLN A 118 -20.68 25.67 27.16
C GLN A 118 -22.02 25.58 27.88
N ALA A 119 -23.14 25.79 27.19
CA ALA A 119 -24.49 25.74 27.76
C ALA A 119 -24.80 24.44 28.53
N PRO A 120 -24.59 23.22 27.98
CA PRO A 120 -24.78 21.99 28.74
C PRO A 120 -23.75 21.89 29.89
N LEU A 121 -22.50 22.30 29.67
CA LEU A 121 -21.44 22.27 30.69
C LEU A 121 -21.76 23.14 31.91
N GLN A 122 -22.42 24.28 31.70
CA GLN A 122 -22.86 25.21 32.75
C GLN A 122 -24.16 24.77 33.43
N ALA A 123 -25.01 24.02 32.72
CA ALA A 123 -26.22 23.41 33.29
C ALA A 123 -25.93 22.19 34.17
N LEU A 124 -24.71 21.64 34.10
CA LEU A 124 -24.25 20.57 34.98
C LEU A 124 -23.98 21.11 36.41
N PRO A 125 -24.53 20.48 37.46
CA PRO A 125 -24.20 20.83 38.85
C PRO A 125 -22.69 20.80 39.09
N GLN A 126 -22.18 21.69 39.96
CA GLN A 126 -20.75 21.72 40.29
C GLN A 126 -20.29 20.33 40.78
N GLY A 127 -19.33 19.73 40.08
CA GLY A 127 -18.81 18.38 40.36
C GLY A 127 -19.40 17.24 39.52
N SER A 128 -20.31 17.51 38.57
CA SER A 128 -20.96 16.49 37.74
C SER A 128 -20.34 16.25 36.36
N VAL A 129 -19.16 16.84 36.07
CA VAL A 129 -18.39 16.47 34.87
C VAL A 129 -18.20 14.96 34.94
N SER A 130 -18.86 14.23 34.04
CA SER A 130 -18.83 12.78 34.10
C SER A 130 -17.38 12.35 33.88
N TRP A 131 -16.83 11.54 34.79
CA TRP A 131 -15.49 10.97 34.63
C TRP A 131 -15.32 10.29 33.26
N GLY A 132 -16.42 9.84 32.63
CA GLY A 132 -16.44 9.36 31.26
C GLY A 132 -16.00 10.38 30.21
N LEU A 133 -16.38 11.66 30.32
CA LEU A 133 -15.91 12.71 29.40
C LEU A 133 -14.41 12.98 29.56
N VAL A 134 -13.93 12.97 30.80
CA VAL A 134 -12.50 13.14 31.11
C VAL A 134 -11.69 11.98 30.55
N VAL A 135 -12.15 10.75 30.77
CA VAL A 135 -11.53 9.54 30.23
C VAL A 135 -11.56 9.57 28.70
N ALA A 136 -12.70 9.93 28.09
CA ALA A 136 -12.82 10.03 26.64
C ALA A 136 -11.86 11.08 26.06
N ALA A 137 -11.72 12.24 26.70
CA ALA A 137 -10.77 13.28 26.30
C ALA A 137 -9.32 12.80 26.43
N CYS A 138 -8.96 12.13 27.53
CA CYS A 138 -7.63 11.52 27.69
C CYS A 138 -7.35 10.46 26.63
N CYS A 139 -8.28 9.54 26.37
CA CYS A 139 -8.12 8.52 25.33
C CYS A 139 -7.97 9.14 23.94
N ALA A 140 -8.78 10.16 23.62
CA ALA A 140 -8.69 10.88 22.35
C ALA A 140 -7.32 11.58 22.19
N LEU A 141 -6.81 12.22 23.25
CA LEU A 141 -5.48 12.82 23.25
C LEU A 141 -4.37 11.77 23.09
N THR A 142 -4.42 10.66 23.84
CA THR A 142 -3.40 9.60 23.77
C THR A 142 -3.38 8.93 22.40
N TRP A 143 -4.53 8.56 21.85
CA TRP A 143 -4.60 7.89 20.55
C TRP A 143 -4.40 8.85 19.38
N GLY A 144 -4.88 10.09 19.50
CA GLY A 144 -4.62 11.14 18.52
C GLY A 144 -3.13 11.47 18.42
N TRP A 145 -2.44 11.51 19.55
CA TRP A 145 -0.99 11.74 19.61
C TRP A 145 -0.19 10.57 19.01
N ASP A 146 -0.52 9.33 19.38
CA ASP A 146 0.11 8.12 18.82
C ASP A 146 -0.15 8.00 17.31
N GLY A 147 -1.36 8.33 16.85
CA GLY A 147 -1.68 8.41 15.42
C GLY A 147 -0.90 9.49 14.68
N ALA A 148 -0.72 10.67 15.28
CA ALA A 148 0.06 11.76 14.71
C ALA A 148 1.55 11.41 14.62
N LEU A 149 2.13 10.78 15.64
CA LEU A 149 3.53 10.35 15.64
C LEU A 149 3.81 9.26 14.59
N ARG A 150 2.90 8.30 14.45
CA ARG A 150 2.97 7.27 13.40
C ARG A 150 2.85 7.87 12.01
N GLY A 151 1.93 8.83 11.84
CA GLY A 151 1.75 9.57 10.58
C GLY A 151 2.96 10.40 10.18
N LEU A 152 3.70 10.95 11.16
CA LEU A 152 4.94 11.69 10.95
C LEU A 152 6.18 10.78 10.78
N GLY A 153 6.03 9.45 10.92
CA GLY A 153 7.11 8.49 10.75
C GLY A 153 8.19 8.53 11.84
N LEU A 154 7.90 9.14 12.99
CA LEU A 154 8.88 9.34 14.08
C LEU A 154 9.17 8.06 14.88
N ASP A 155 8.29 7.06 14.82
CA ASP A 155 8.50 5.77 15.52
C ASP A 155 9.54 4.87 14.83
N GLY A 156 9.80 5.08 13.53
CA GLY A 156 10.82 4.32 12.80
C GLY A 156 12.26 4.71 13.14
N ALA A 157 12.48 5.89 13.71
CA ALA A 157 13.83 6.39 14.02
C ALA A 157 14.44 5.73 15.28
N ALA A 158 13.63 5.16 16.16
CA ALA A 158 14.10 4.52 17.39
C ALA A 158 14.54 3.05 17.19
N GLN A 159 13.98 2.33 16.21
CA GLN A 159 14.30 0.90 15.99
C GLN A 159 15.58 0.66 15.18
N GLY A 160 16.11 1.66 14.47
CA GLY A 160 17.32 1.52 13.63
C GLY A 160 18.68 1.61 14.34
N ARG A 161 18.72 1.79 15.68
CA ARG A 161 19.98 1.90 16.46
C ARG A 161 20.33 0.67 17.30
N ALA A 162 19.53 -0.39 17.24
CA ALA A 162 19.71 -1.58 18.07
C ALA A 162 19.93 -2.87 17.25
N ALA A 163 20.41 -2.77 16.01
CA ALA A 163 20.84 -3.91 15.19
C ALA A 163 22.25 -3.69 14.67
#